data_AF-A0A3T1XT80-F1
#
_entry.id   AF-A0A3T1XT80-F1
#
_cell.length_a   1.000
_cell.length_b   1.000
_cell.length_c   1.000
_cell.angle_alpha   90.00
_cell.angle_beta   90.00
_cell.angle_gamma   90.00
#
_symmetry.space_group_name_H-M   'P 1'
#
loop_
_entity.id
_entity.type
_entity.pdbx_description
1 polymer ?
#
loop_
_entity_poly.entity_id
_entity_poly.type
_entity_poly.pdbx_seq_one_letter_code
_entity_poly.pdbx_strand_id
1 'polypeptide(L)'
;MNAARRKRIDQSIEFIIKQTEEVESIMEEEQEAIDNIPENLQGSARYGEMEEAISHLEAVIRSLDDALDVLQYELSSRATVPSVKSTKKTLGEIIKEQGLLIKIEEAF
;
A
#
# COMPACT_ATOMS: atom_id res chain seq x y z
N MET A 1 -13.13 8.67 1.20
CA MET A 1 -12.71 7.95 -0.03
C MET A 1 -13.57 6.69 -0.19
N ASN A 2 -13.90 6.26 -1.41
CA ASN A 2 -14.72 5.06 -1.62
C ASN A 2 -13.86 3.79 -1.75
N ALA A 3 -14.51 2.62 -1.68
CA ALA A 3 -13.83 1.32 -1.70
C ALA A 3 -13.03 1.08 -2.99
N ALA A 4 -13.57 1.51 -4.14
CA ALA A 4 -12.87 1.37 -5.43
C ALA A 4 -11.56 2.17 -5.48
N ARG A 5 -11.53 3.39 -4.92
CA ARG A 5 -10.31 4.19 -4.85
C ARG A 5 -9.29 3.62 -3.86
N ARG A 6 -9.73 3.10 -2.70
CA ARG A 6 -8.84 2.39 -1.76
C ARG A 6 -8.16 1.19 -2.42
N LYS A 7 -8.94 0.33 -3.08
CA LYS A 7 -8.40 -0.84 -3.79
C LYS A 7 -7.34 -0.47 -4.83
N ARG A 8 -7.54 0.64 -5.56
CA ARG A 8 -6.54 1.12 -6.53
C ARG A 8 -5.26 1.62 -5.86
N ILE A 9 -5.37 2.22 -4.67
CA ILE A 9 -4.18 2.63 -3.90
C ILE A 9 -3.46 1.41 -3.33
N ASP A 10 -4.19 0.40 -2.83
CA ASP A 10 -3.59 -0.88 -2.42
C ASP A 10 -2.77 -1.50 -3.56
N GLN A 11 -3.32 -1.51 -4.78
CA GLN A 11 -2.61 -1.99 -5.97
C GLN A 11 -1.38 -1.15 -6.32
N SER A 12 -1.44 0.18 -6.16
CA SER A 12 -0.28 1.04 -6.35
C SER A 12 0.81 0.77 -5.32
N ILE A 13 0.46 0.49 -4.07
CA ILE A 13 1.40 0.09 -3.02
C ILE A 13 2.09 -1.22 -3.39
N GLU A 14 1.33 -2.24 -3.79
CA GLU A 14 1.90 -3.52 -4.25
C GLU A 14 2.86 -3.33 -5.44
N PHE A 15 2.54 -2.42 -6.35
CA PHE A 15 3.41 -2.11 -7.48
C PHE A 15 4.70 -1.42 -7.02
N ILE A 16 4.60 -0.41 -6.15
CA ILE A 16 5.78 0.29 -5.62
C ILE A 16 6.71 -0.68 -4.90
N ILE A 17 6.19 -1.54 -4.02
CA ILE A 17 7.01 -2.54 -3.31
C ILE A 17 7.80 -3.41 -4.29
N LYS A 18 7.14 -3.95 -5.32
CA LYS A 18 7.81 -4.76 -6.35
C LYS A 18 8.84 -3.98 -7.15
N GLN A 19 8.62 -2.69 -7.39
CA GLN A 19 9.60 -1.86 -8.08
C GLN A 19 10.78 -1.51 -7.17
N THR A 20 10.56 -1.30 -5.88
CA THR A 20 11.64 -1.12 -4.90
C THR A 20 12.53 -2.36 -4.88
N GLU A 21 11.95 -3.56 -4.75
CA GLU A 21 12.68 -4.84 -4.78
C GLU A 21 13.52 -5.02 -6.06
N GLU A 22 12.96 -4.67 -7.23
CA GLU A 22 13.67 -4.75 -8.50
C GLU A 22 14.85 -3.75 -8.56
N VAL A 23 14.65 -2.52 -8.12
CA VAL A 23 15.70 -1.49 -8.13
C VAL A 23 16.80 -1.83 -7.13
N GLU A 24 16.46 -2.40 -5.97
CA GLU A 24 17.43 -2.95 -5.01
C GLU A 24 18.28 -4.06 -5.64
N SER A 25 17.66 -5.01 -6.35
CA SER A 25 18.39 -6.07 -7.06
C SER A 25 19.38 -5.50 -8.09
N ILE A 26 18.97 -4.49 -8.87
CA ILE A 26 19.85 -3.85 -9.85
C ILE A 26 21.00 -3.12 -9.14
N MET A 27 20.72 -2.45 -8.03
CA MET A 27 21.74 -1.75 -7.25
C MET A 27 22.76 -2.73 -6.65
N GLU A 28 22.31 -3.89 -6.17
CA GLU A 28 23.18 -4.97 -5.72
C GLU A 28 24.09 -5.47 -6.86
N GLU A 29 23.55 -5.66 -8.06
CA GLU A 29 24.34 -6.04 -9.25
C GLU A 29 25.39 -4.98 -9.60
N GLU A 30 25.06 -3.68 -9.53
CA GLU A 30 26.01 -2.59 -9.74
C GLU A 30 27.09 -2.54 -8.65
N GLN A 31 26.71 -2.81 -7.39
CA GLN A 31 27.66 -2.88 -6.27
C GLN A 31 28.62 -4.07 -6.44
N GLU A 32 28.13 -5.24 -6.87
CA GLU A 32 28.99 -6.36 -7.21
C GLU A 32 29.92 -6.04 -8.38
N ALA A 33 29.43 -5.30 -9.39
CA ALA A 33 30.22 -4.91 -10.54
C ALA A 33 31.37 -3.96 -10.15
N ILE A 34 31.12 -2.98 -9.26
CA ILE A 34 32.14 -2.04 -8.81
C ILE A 34 33.15 -2.70 -7.85
N ASP A 35 32.69 -3.60 -6.97
CA ASP A 35 33.56 -4.35 -6.05
C ASP A 35 34.56 -5.25 -6.80
N ASN A 36 34.17 -5.70 -8.00
CA ASN A 36 35.00 -6.53 -8.88
C ASN A 36 35.88 -5.73 -9.86
N ILE A 37 35.87 -4.39 -9.82
CA ILE A 37 36.71 -3.58 -10.71
C ILE A 37 38.21 -3.75 -10.37
N PRO A 38 39.08 -3.94 -11.38
CA PRO A 38 40.53 -3.92 -11.18
C PRO A 38 41.01 -2.62 -10.53
N GLU A 39 41.91 -2.71 -9.56
CA GLU A 39 42.46 -1.56 -8.82
C GLU A 39 43.07 -0.49 -9.74
N ASN A 40 43.68 -0.90 -10.85
CA ASN A 40 44.26 0.03 -11.83
C ASN A 40 43.21 0.82 -12.65
N LEU A 41 41.93 0.47 -12.54
CA LEU A 41 40.80 1.19 -13.13
C LEU A 41 39.99 1.98 -12.09
N GLN A 42 40.30 1.86 -10.80
CA GLN A 42 39.73 2.72 -9.77
C GLN A 42 40.12 4.17 -10.01
N GLY A 43 39.17 5.09 -9.80
CA GLY A 43 39.35 6.52 -10.09
C GLY A 43 39.33 6.87 -11.59
N SER A 44 39.06 5.92 -12.47
CA SER A 44 38.75 6.21 -13.88
C SER A 44 37.37 6.86 -14.01
N ALA A 45 37.11 7.52 -15.14
CA ALA A 45 35.79 8.09 -15.44
C ALA A 45 34.68 7.02 -15.36
N ARG A 46 34.94 5.82 -15.88
CA ARG A 46 34.00 4.70 -15.82
C ARG A 46 33.70 4.24 -14.39
N TYR A 47 34.71 4.22 -13.52
CA TYR A 47 34.52 3.91 -12.10
C TYR A 47 33.61 4.97 -11.44
N GLY A 48 33.85 6.26 -11.71
CA GLY A 48 32.99 7.34 -11.23
C GLY A 48 31.54 7.28 -11.75
N GLU A 49 31.35 6.90 -13.01
CA GLU A 49 30.00 6.69 -13.59
C GLU A 49 29.24 5.57 -12.86
N MET A 50 29.94 4.51 -12.43
CA MET A 50 29.35 3.42 -11.66
C MET A 50 28.98 3.84 -10.23
N GLU A 51 29.86 4.60 -9.56
CA GLU A 51 29.53 5.18 -8.25
C GLU A 51 28.32 6.12 -8.33
N GLU A 52 28.24 6.92 -9.39
CA GLU A 52 27.10 7.81 -9.64
C GLU A 52 25.82 7.02 -9.94
N ALA A 53 25.90 5.94 -10.72
CA ALA A 53 24.77 5.06 -10.98
C ALA A 53 24.20 4.46 -9.69
N ILE A 54 25.06 3.90 -8.83
CA ILE A 54 24.65 3.36 -7.52
C ILE A 54 23.99 4.46 -6.67
N SER A 55 24.59 5.65 -6.61
CA SER A 55 24.02 6.78 -5.86
C SER A 55 22.64 7.19 -6.37
N HIS A 56 22.42 7.16 -7.68
CA HIS A 56 21.11 7.42 -8.27
C HIS A 56 20.09 6.33 -7.94
N LEU A 57 20.48 5.06 -7.95
CA LEU A 57 19.59 3.94 -7.58
C LEU A 57 19.18 4.04 -6.10
N GLU A 58 20.10 4.36 -5.19
CA GLU A 58 19.76 4.64 -3.78
C GLU A 58 18.75 5.79 -3.64
N ALA A 59 18.92 6.86 -4.42
CA ALA A 59 18.01 8.00 -4.40
C ALA A 59 16.60 7.64 -4.92
N VAL A 60 16.53 6.75 -5.93
CA VAL A 60 15.26 6.21 -6.43
C VAL A 60 14.57 5.37 -5.37
N ILE A 61 15.28 4.44 -4.71
CA ILE A 61 14.74 3.60 -3.62
C ILE A 61 14.14 4.48 -2.52
N ARG A 62 14.88 5.48 -2.04
CA ARG A 62 14.38 6.43 -1.03
C ARG A 62 13.11 7.16 -1.48
N SER A 63 13.05 7.56 -2.74
CA SER A 63 11.87 8.24 -3.30
C SER A 63 10.65 7.31 -3.40
N LEU A 64 10.86 6.02 -3.68
CA LEU A 64 9.82 5.01 -3.71
C LEU A 64 9.30 4.72 -2.29
N ASP A 65 10.18 4.63 -1.30
CA ASP A 65 9.82 4.46 0.12
C ASP A 65 9.01 5.65 0.64
N ASP A 66 9.43 6.88 0.34
CA ASP A 66 8.66 8.08 0.69
C ASP A 66 7.25 8.05 0.08
N ALA A 67 7.14 7.64 -1.19
CA ALA A 67 5.85 7.51 -1.88
C ALA A 67 4.98 6.40 -1.25
N LEU A 68 5.60 5.27 -0.86
CA LEU A 68 4.96 4.16 -0.19
C LEU A 68 4.35 4.61 1.14
N ASP A 69 5.12 5.30 1.97
CA ASP A 69 4.70 5.81 3.28
C ASP A 69 3.50 6.76 3.16
N VAL A 70 3.54 7.68 2.19
CA VAL A 70 2.42 8.62 1.94
C VAL A 70 1.15 7.86 1.55
N LEU A 71 1.24 6.85 0.68
CA LEU A 71 0.08 6.06 0.27
C LEU A 71 -0.49 5.21 1.42
N GLN A 72 0.38 4.59 2.24
CA GLN A 72 -0.03 3.83 3.40
C GLN A 72 -0.70 4.71 4.47
N TYR A 73 -0.19 5.92 4.69
CA TYR A 73 -0.80 6.90 5.57
C TYR A 73 -2.20 7.31 5.08
N GLU A 74 -2.35 7.56 3.78
CA GLU A 74 -3.65 7.91 3.17
C GLU A 74 -4.68 6.77 3.29
N LEU A 75 -4.27 5.50 3.19
CA LEU A 75 -5.16 4.38 3.45
C LEU A 75 -5.55 4.25 4.92
N SER A 76 -4.56 4.33 5.81
CA SER A 76 -4.74 4.15 7.26
C SER A 76 -5.60 5.26 7.87
N SER A 77 -5.31 6.52 7.54
CA SER A 77 -6.12 7.67 7.97
C SER A 77 -7.58 7.55 7.54
N ARG A 78 -7.83 6.97 6.35
CA ARG A 78 -9.16 6.79 5.77
C ARG A 78 -9.84 5.47 6.17
N ALA A 79 -9.17 4.60 6.92
CA ALA A 79 -9.75 3.41 7.54
C ALA A 79 -10.56 3.73 8.82
N THR A 80 -10.49 4.97 9.31
CA THR A 80 -11.29 5.44 10.45
C THR A 80 -12.70 5.86 10.04
N VAL A 81 -13.60 4.88 9.81
CA VAL A 81 -14.94 4.76 10.41
C VAL A 81 -15.45 3.37 9.97
N PRO A 82 -15.70 2.40 10.88
CA PRO A 82 -16.65 1.36 10.57
C PRO A 82 -17.97 2.08 10.34
N SER A 83 -18.42 2.16 9.09
CA SER A 83 -19.82 2.47 8.83
C SER A 83 -20.61 1.38 9.55
N VAL A 84 -21.03 1.67 10.78
CA VAL A 84 -22.14 0.99 11.41
C VAL A 84 -23.29 1.30 10.46
N LYS A 85 -23.54 0.39 9.52
CA LYS A 85 -24.89 0.27 8.97
C LYS A 85 -25.75 0.19 10.21
N SER A 86 -26.51 1.24 10.52
CA SER A 86 -27.51 1.13 11.57
C SER A 86 -28.41 -0.01 11.10
N THR A 87 -28.26 -1.19 11.68
CA THR A 87 -29.30 -2.22 11.62
C THR A 87 -30.42 -1.69 12.48
N LYS A 88 -31.16 -0.70 11.95
CA LYS A 88 -32.54 -0.47 12.37
C LYS A 88 -33.27 -1.72 11.90
N LYS A 89 -33.29 -2.78 12.72
CA LYS A 89 -34.30 -3.83 12.56
C LYS A 89 -35.64 -3.11 12.61
N THR A 90 -36.48 -3.36 11.62
CA THR A 90 -37.84 -2.86 11.63
C THR A 90 -38.54 -3.41 12.86
N LEU A 91 -39.47 -2.65 13.45
CA LEU A 91 -40.27 -3.12 14.59
C LEU A 91 -40.90 -4.49 14.30
N GLY A 92 -41.31 -4.75 13.05
CA GLY A 92 -41.83 -6.05 12.61
C GLY A 92 -40.83 -7.20 12.71
N GLU A 93 -39.54 -6.97 12.41
CA GLU A 93 -38.49 -7.99 12.54
C GLU A 93 -38.17 -8.31 14.02
N ILE A 94 -38.18 -7.29 14.88
CA ILE A 94 -37.99 -7.47 16.33
C ILE A 94 -39.15 -8.28 16.92
N ILE A 95 -40.39 -7.95 16.53
CA ILE A 95 -41.60 -8.65 16.99
C ILE A 95 -41.57 -10.12 16.55
N LYS A 96 -41.14 -10.40 15.32
CA LYS A 96 -41.06 -11.76 14.77
C LYS A 96 -40.00 -12.63 15.45
N GLU A 97 -38.85 -12.07 15.80
CA GLU A 97 -37.79 -12.78 16.54
C GLU A 97 -38.18 -13.06 18.00
N GLN A 98 -38.92 -12.16 18.65
CA GLN A 98 -39.30 -12.30 20.06
C GLN A 98 -40.52 -13.21 20.30
N GLY A 99 -41.01 -13.93 19.28
CA GLY A 99 -42.09 -14.92 19.43
C GLY A 99 -43.45 -14.35 19.84
N LEU A 100 -43.60 -13.03 19.94
CA LEU A 100 -44.86 -12.35 20.24
C LEU A 100 -45.64 -12.11 18.94
N LEU A 101 -46.34 -13.14 18.50
CA LEU A 101 -47.43 -13.02 17.53
C LEU A 101 -48.61 -12.26 18.18
N ILE A 102 -48.52 -10.93 18.28
CA ILE A 102 -49.72 -10.13 18.53
C ILE A 102 -50.44 -9.99 17.19
N LYS A 103 -51.39 -10.89 16.95
CA LYS A 103 -52.41 -10.70 15.92
C LYS A 103 -53.20 -9.45 16.32
N ILE A 104 -52.99 -8.34 15.62
CA ILE A 104 -53.98 -7.26 15.60
C ILE A 104 -54.91 -7.61 14.44
N GLU A 105 -55.86 -8.50 14.70
CA GLU A 105 -57.02 -8.74 13.86
C GLU A 105 -58.26 -8.55 14.75
N GLU A 106 -58.93 -7.43 14.51
CA GLU A 106 -60.35 -7.14 14.79
C GLU A 106 -60.84 -7.22 16.25
N ALA A 107 -60.59 -6.15 17.00
CA ALA A 107 -61.62 -5.55 17.86
C ALA A 107 -61.33 -4.04 18.00
N PHE A 108 -62.11 -3.25 17.25
CA PHE A 108 -62.13 -1.77 17.10
C PHE A 108 -61.14 -1.14 16.12
#